data_AF-A0A0B8PKC8-F1
#
_entry.id   AF-A0A0B8PKC8-F1
#
_cell.length_a   1.000
_cell.length_b   1.000
_cell.length_c   1.000
_cell.angle_alpha   90.00
_cell.angle_beta   90.00
_cell.angle_gamma   90.00
#
_symmetry.space_group_name_H-M   'P 1'
#
loop_
_entity.id
_entity.type
_entity.pdbx_description
1 polymer ?
#
loop_
_entity_poly.entity_id
_entity_poly.type
_entity_poly.pdbx_seq_one_letter_code
_entity_poly.pdbx_strand_id
1 'polypeptide(L)'
;MLSDADWTGLVSNDQALELSLSTDGTLLSVFVAGNSADVVLEVELLDLDGNFRVTQFQALDHSVLEEILLSLQVDLTDTDGDVISTEINVNITDGDDPSLSPSTASDINETGAEVSVSGTVSVTMGSDNVDTVVFDKASVEGDGVWTGLLSNNQDTEVLVTDNVVVVHIAGDPSNIVLQAEVNLDGSYTVTQYQALEHNSSDTLTLTLPVIVTDTDNDPVTEDITINIIDGNDPVIADSSVVLFDDATDNPMPETGSVSLTVGSDIVESMDVTLTTDEEAGWEALTSNGQATTLTVTDGSLVLTLADGTEVLRFDIGLDGNYSITQFLPLDQPVDNQNLLSATITATDADGDFDTAVVSVTINDGMDPSRPGNVATPLNENDIPSNETGNIDLSQGVDAIATVEFNDSVLTDPTWLGLLSDNRDTELKLSDDGSELILHIAGDENDVVLRATVNFDGSYSIDNCRR
;
A
#
# COMPACT_ATOMS: atom_id res chain seq x y z
N MET A 1 13.05 -25.65 73.07
CA MET A 1 14.20 -24.97 72.40
C MET A 1 13.78 -24.62 70.98
N LEU A 2 14.11 -23.43 70.44
CA LEU A 2 13.77 -23.01 69.07
C LEU A 2 14.67 -23.62 67.96
N SER A 3 15.27 -24.78 68.21
CA SER A 3 16.22 -25.39 67.26
C SER A 3 15.54 -26.27 66.21
N ASP A 4 14.25 -26.03 65.93
CA ASP A 4 13.52 -26.84 64.98
C ASP A 4 13.79 -26.37 63.55
N ALA A 5 13.98 -27.31 62.63
CA ALA A 5 14.31 -27.00 61.23
C ALA A 5 13.14 -26.27 60.54
N ASP A 6 11.92 -26.52 61.01
CA ASP A 6 10.66 -26.06 60.43
C ASP A 6 10.48 -24.53 60.49
N TRP A 7 11.20 -23.84 61.39
CA TRP A 7 11.14 -22.38 61.54
C TRP A 7 12.27 -21.64 60.81
N THR A 8 13.14 -22.36 60.10
CA THR A 8 14.27 -21.76 59.38
C THR A 8 13.96 -21.63 57.89
N GLY A 9 14.29 -20.48 57.30
CA GLY A 9 14.09 -20.24 55.86
C GLY A 9 12.66 -19.87 55.46
N LEU A 10 11.80 -19.52 56.42
CA LEU A 10 10.49 -18.93 56.14
C LEU A 10 10.65 -17.56 55.47
N VAL A 11 9.74 -17.26 54.54
CA VAL A 11 9.69 -16.03 53.76
C VAL A 11 8.24 -15.50 53.78
N SER A 12 8.09 -14.18 53.68
CA SER A 12 6.80 -13.51 53.48
C SER A 12 7.00 -12.39 52.50
N ASN A 13 6.27 -12.39 51.40
CA ASN A 13 6.40 -11.42 50.32
C ASN A 13 7.84 -11.29 49.81
N ASP A 14 8.52 -12.41 49.59
CA ASP A 14 9.94 -12.52 49.22
C ASP A 14 10.92 -11.90 50.25
N GLN A 15 10.45 -11.56 51.45
CA GLN A 15 11.28 -11.08 52.55
C GLN A 15 11.63 -12.21 53.52
N ALA A 16 12.92 -12.41 53.78
CA ALA A 16 13.39 -13.37 54.78
C ALA A 16 12.90 -13.01 56.19
N LEU A 17 12.60 -14.01 57.02
CA LEU A 17 12.06 -13.81 58.36
C LEU A 17 13.06 -14.11 59.48
N GLU A 18 12.90 -13.40 60.60
CA GLU A 18 13.60 -13.61 61.87
C GLU A 18 12.60 -13.93 62.99
N LEU A 19 13.08 -14.60 64.03
CA LEU A 19 12.25 -15.04 65.17
C LEU A 19 12.79 -14.49 66.49
N SER A 20 11.88 -14.18 67.40
CA SER A 20 12.22 -13.84 68.78
C SER A 20 11.27 -14.49 69.78
N LEU A 21 11.81 -14.95 70.91
CA LEU A 21 11.03 -15.44 72.03
C LEU A 21 11.06 -14.40 73.16
N SER A 22 9.90 -14.13 73.75
CA SER A 22 9.79 -13.25 74.91
C SER A 22 10.62 -13.77 76.09
N THR A 23 11.00 -12.88 77.00
CA THR A 23 11.86 -13.22 78.14
C THR A 23 11.25 -14.24 79.10
N ASP A 24 9.92 -14.30 79.17
CA ASP A 24 9.15 -15.26 79.95
C ASP A 24 8.80 -16.54 79.16
N GLY A 25 9.17 -16.62 77.88
CA GLY A 25 8.98 -17.79 77.03
C GLY A 25 7.53 -18.01 76.56
N THR A 26 6.64 -17.03 76.74
CA THR A 26 5.21 -17.16 76.45
C THR A 26 4.83 -16.69 75.05
N LEU A 27 5.61 -15.82 74.41
CA LEU A 27 5.33 -15.29 73.08
C LEU A 27 6.50 -15.54 72.13
N LEU A 28 6.23 -16.26 71.04
CA LEU A 28 7.09 -16.35 69.87
C LEU A 28 6.57 -15.37 68.82
N SER A 29 7.41 -14.43 68.38
CA SER A 29 7.11 -13.50 67.28
C SER A 29 8.05 -13.77 66.11
N VAL A 30 7.47 -13.92 64.92
CA VAL A 30 8.14 -13.99 63.61
C VAL A 30 7.91 -12.66 62.90
N PHE A 31 8.97 -12.06 62.39
CA PHE A 31 8.94 -10.73 61.78
C PHE A 31 9.91 -10.64 60.61
N VAL A 32 9.70 -9.66 59.73
CA VAL A 32 10.59 -9.40 58.59
C VAL A 32 12.00 -9.09 59.08
N ALA A 33 13.01 -9.78 58.53
CA ALA A 33 14.38 -9.68 58.99
C ALA A 33 14.88 -8.22 59.03
N GLY A 34 15.44 -7.82 60.16
CA GLY A 34 15.89 -6.44 60.38
C GLY A 34 14.79 -5.42 60.69
N ASN A 35 13.51 -5.82 60.73
CA ASN A 35 12.38 -4.96 61.11
C ASN A 35 11.43 -5.66 62.09
N SER A 36 11.76 -5.65 63.38
CA SER A 36 10.94 -6.29 64.42
C SER A 36 9.57 -5.66 64.68
N ALA A 37 9.22 -4.56 64.01
CA ALA A 37 7.89 -3.98 64.06
C ALA A 37 6.95 -4.56 62.99
N ASP A 38 7.52 -5.24 61.99
CA ASP A 38 6.82 -5.80 60.84
C ASP A 38 6.58 -7.29 61.08
N VAL A 39 5.56 -7.57 61.88
CA VAL A 39 5.26 -8.90 62.40
C VAL A 39 4.48 -9.69 61.36
N VAL A 40 4.86 -10.96 61.17
CA VAL A 40 4.24 -11.90 60.23
C VAL A 40 3.37 -12.92 60.97
N LEU A 41 3.88 -13.49 62.06
CA LEU A 41 3.19 -14.54 62.83
C LEU A 41 3.54 -14.43 64.31
N GLU A 42 2.55 -14.59 65.18
CA GLU A 42 2.72 -14.71 66.63
C GLU A 42 2.07 -15.97 67.18
N VAL A 43 2.77 -16.64 68.11
CA VAL A 43 2.25 -17.76 68.89
C VAL A 43 2.41 -17.43 70.38
N GLU A 44 1.29 -17.29 71.09
CA GLU A 44 1.23 -16.87 72.48
C GLU A 44 0.60 -17.95 73.37
N LEU A 45 1.29 -18.34 74.44
CA LEU A 45 0.73 -19.12 75.54
C LEU A 45 -0.01 -18.18 76.50
N LEU A 46 -1.32 -18.41 76.67
CA LEU A 46 -2.21 -17.50 77.40
C LEU A 46 -2.23 -17.80 78.90
N ASP A 47 -2.07 -19.06 79.28
CA ASP A 47 -2.13 -19.50 80.67
C ASP A 47 -1.43 -20.86 80.90
N LEU A 48 -1.39 -21.28 82.17
CA LEU A 48 -0.84 -22.57 82.59
C LEU A 48 -1.79 -23.75 82.32
N ASP A 49 -3.03 -23.49 81.90
CA ASP A 49 -3.97 -24.53 81.50
C ASP A 49 -3.67 -25.03 80.07
N GLY A 50 -2.71 -24.40 79.38
CA GLY A 50 -2.25 -24.77 78.04
C GLY A 50 -3.06 -24.10 76.92
N ASN A 51 -3.85 -23.07 77.23
CA ASN A 51 -4.52 -22.28 76.21
C ASN A 51 -3.47 -21.46 75.44
N PHE A 52 -3.59 -21.42 74.12
CA PHE A 52 -2.69 -20.66 73.26
C PHE A 52 -3.48 -19.93 72.17
N ARG A 53 -2.85 -18.92 71.59
CA ARG A 53 -3.35 -18.13 70.48
C ARG A 53 -2.29 -18.07 69.39
N VAL A 54 -2.71 -18.27 68.14
CA VAL A 54 -1.90 -18.00 66.96
C VAL A 54 -2.52 -16.80 66.26
N THR A 55 -1.71 -15.84 65.83
CA THR A 55 -2.16 -14.68 65.05
C THR A 55 -1.22 -14.48 63.88
N GLN A 56 -1.73 -14.68 62.67
CA GLN A 56 -1.04 -14.36 61.43
C GLN A 56 -1.42 -12.94 61.01
N PHE A 57 -0.41 -12.15 60.65
CA PHE A 57 -0.55 -10.75 60.25
C PHE A 57 -0.24 -10.55 58.76
N GLN A 58 0.63 -11.39 58.20
CA GLN A 58 1.02 -11.41 56.79
C GLN A 58 1.02 -12.86 56.28
N ALA A 59 0.79 -13.03 54.99
CA ALA A 59 0.95 -14.32 54.33
C ALA A 59 2.40 -14.82 54.44
N LEU A 60 2.58 -16.13 54.43
CA LEU A 60 3.89 -16.75 54.34
C LEU A 60 3.99 -17.30 52.92
N ASP A 61 5.16 -17.24 52.30
CA ASP A 61 5.28 -17.68 50.90
C ASP A 61 5.28 -19.21 50.82
N HIS A 62 4.33 -19.78 50.07
CA HIS A 62 4.16 -21.22 49.91
C HIS A 62 4.79 -21.75 48.62
N SER A 63 6.11 -21.91 48.61
CA SER A 63 6.84 -22.28 47.37
C SER A 63 6.34 -23.49 46.53
N VAL A 64 5.86 -24.59 47.13
CA VAL A 64 5.50 -25.86 46.42
C VAL A 64 4.46 -26.68 47.17
N LEU A 65 4.41 -26.53 48.49
CA LEU A 65 3.43 -27.19 49.34
C LEU A 65 2.41 -26.14 49.77
N GLU A 66 1.14 -26.39 49.45
CA GLU A 66 -0.02 -25.59 49.89
C GLU A 66 -0.23 -25.60 51.43
N GLU A 67 0.69 -26.21 52.18
CA GLU A 67 0.67 -26.28 53.63
C GLU A 67 2.09 -26.18 54.22
N ILE A 68 2.25 -25.28 55.19
CA ILE A 68 3.42 -25.19 56.05
C ILE A 68 3.03 -25.67 57.45
N LEU A 69 3.69 -26.73 57.92
CA LEU A 69 3.52 -27.25 59.28
C LEU A 69 4.63 -26.71 60.17
N LEU A 70 4.26 -25.93 61.18
CA LEU A 70 5.18 -25.37 62.17
C LEU A 70 4.95 -26.05 63.52
N SER A 71 5.96 -26.78 63.99
CA SER A 71 5.93 -27.44 65.30
C SER A 71 6.64 -26.61 66.36
N LEU A 72 6.00 -26.41 67.52
CA LEU A 72 6.55 -25.68 68.65
C LEU A 72 6.55 -26.57 69.90
N GLN A 73 7.74 -26.87 70.41
CA GLN A 73 7.91 -27.61 71.66
C GLN A 73 7.61 -26.71 72.87
N VAL A 74 6.71 -27.17 73.74
CA VAL A 74 6.32 -26.53 75.00
C VAL A 74 6.69 -27.44 76.17
N ASP A 75 7.42 -26.89 77.13
CA ASP A 75 7.84 -27.58 78.35
C ASP A 75 6.93 -27.22 79.52
N LEU A 76 6.37 -28.22 80.18
CA LEU A 76 5.66 -28.08 81.45
C LEU A 76 6.61 -28.47 82.57
N THR A 77 6.89 -27.53 83.48
CA THR A 77 7.73 -27.76 84.66
C THR A 77 6.87 -27.69 85.91
N ASP A 78 6.92 -28.71 86.75
CA ASP A 78 6.17 -28.70 88.01
C ASP A 78 6.91 -27.91 89.12
N THR A 79 6.37 -27.92 90.34
CA THR A 79 6.93 -27.11 91.44
C THR A 79 8.24 -27.65 92.01
N ASP A 80 8.57 -28.92 91.81
CA ASP A 80 9.84 -29.50 92.27
C ASP A 80 10.88 -29.67 91.14
N GLY A 81 10.50 -29.36 89.91
CA GLY A 81 11.40 -29.13 88.78
C GLY A 81 11.38 -30.24 87.73
N ASP A 82 10.43 -31.18 87.83
CA ASP A 82 10.23 -32.20 86.82
C ASP A 82 9.64 -31.57 85.54
N VAL A 83 10.21 -31.92 84.38
CA VAL A 83 9.82 -31.38 83.06
C VAL A 83 9.20 -32.46 82.19
N ILE A 84 8.06 -32.15 81.57
CA ILE A 84 7.49 -32.91 80.45
C ILE A 84 7.28 -31.99 79.26
N SER A 85 7.59 -32.46 78.05
CA SER A 85 7.44 -31.68 76.82
C SER A 85 6.24 -32.18 76.00
N THR A 86 5.57 -31.26 75.32
CA THR A 86 4.54 -31.51 74.31
C THR A 86 4.77 -30.59 73.11
N GLU A 87 4.07 -30.82 72.00
CA GLU A 87 4.16 -29.99 70.80
C GLU A 87 2.83 -29.29 70.52
N ILE A 88 2.92 -28.04 70.10
CA ILE A 88 1.86 -27.32 69.40
C ILE A 88 2.18 -27.42 67.91
N ASN A 89 1.23 -27.90 67.11
CA ASN A 89 1.35 -27.95 65.66
C ASN A 89 0.45 -26.88 65.05
N VAL A 90 1.05 -25.96 64.30
CA VAL A 90 0.37 -24.91 63.56
C VAL A 90 0.43 -25.29 62.08
N ASN A 91 -0.71 -25.60 61.48
CA ASN A 91 -0.82 -25.84 60.05
C ASN A 91 -1.28 -24.56 59.38
N ILE A 92 -0.45 -23.99 58.51
CA ILE A 92 -0.75 -22.78 57.73
C ILE A 92 -0.99 -23.24 56.30
N THR A 93 -2.24 -23.17 55.85
CA THR A 93 -2.58 -23.42 54.45
C THR A 93 -2.25 -22.20 53.63
N ASP A 94 -1.94 -22.42 52.37
CA ASP A 94 -1.78 -21.35 51.39
C ASP A 94 -3.07 -20.50 51.26
N GLY A 95 -2.87 -19.26 50.84
CA GLY A 95 -3.88 -18.22 50.73
C GLY A 95 -4.74 -18.30 49.47
N ASP A 96 -5.18 -17.12 49.03
CA ASP A 96 -5.87 -16.94 47.75
C ASP A 96 -4.83 -16.44 46.73
N ASP A 97 -4.76 -17.06 45.54
CA ASP A 97 -3.97 -16.61 44.39
C ASP A 97 -4.38 -15.18 43.93
N PRO A 98 -3.53 -14.47 43.18
CA PRO A 98 -3.95 -13.29 42.43
C PRO A 98 -5.08 -13.62 41.47
N SER A 99 -5.94 -12.63 41.20
CA SER A 99 -6.97 -12.76 40.17
C SER A 99 -6.89 -11.63 39.15
N LEU A 100 -7.23 -11.98 37.91
CA LEU A 100 -7.31 -11.08 36.78
C LEU A 100 -8.72 -11.06 36.21
N SER A 101 -9.00 -10.06 35.39
CA SER A 101 -10.17 -10.06 34.52
C SER A 101 -9.75 -9.62 33.12
N PRO A 102 -10.30 -10.24 32.07
CA PRO A 102 -9.92 -9.92 30.71
C PRO A 102 -10.19 -8.46 30.39
N SER A 103 -9.37 -7.89 29.52
CA SER A 103 -9.45 -6.50 29.10
C SER A 103 -9.63 -6.42 27.59
N THR A 104 -10.29 -5.37 27.12
CA THR A 104 -10.32 -5.03 25.70
C THR A 104 -9.83 -3.60 25.57
N ALA A 105 -8.77 -3.42 24.78
CA ALA A 105 -8.25 -2.11 24.47
C ALA A 105 -9.30 -1.30 23.69
N SER A 106 -9.18 0.03 23.71
CA SER A 106 -9.93 0.82 22.73
C SER A 106 -9.45 0.46 21.33
N ASP A 107 -10.37 0.46 20.36
CA ASP A 107 -10.02 0.17 18.97
C ASP A 107 -8.96 1.17 18.46
N ILE A 108 -7.92 0.65 17.82
CA ILE A 108 -6.95 1.44 17.07
C ILE A 108 -7.53 1.57 15.66
N ASN A 109 -7.74 2.78 15.17
CA ASN A 109 -8.11 3.00 13.77
C ASN A 109 -6.88 3.50 13.03
N GLU A 110 -6.50 2.80 11.97
CA GLU A 110 -5.31 3.12 11.22
C GLU A 110 -5.47 4.46 10.48
N THR A 111 -4.41 5.26 10.51
CA THR A 111 -4.41 6.59 9.87
C THR A 111 -3.15 6.84 9.05
N GLY A 112 -2.30 5.83 8.87
CA GLY A 112 -0.94 5.98 8.35
C GLY A 112 0.02 6.74 9.27
N ALA A 113 -0.39 7.02 10.51
CA ALA A 113 0.38 7.73 11.53
C ALA A 113 0.34 7.01 12.88
N GLU A 114 1.21 7.43 13.82
CA GLU A 114 1.28 6.84 15.15
C GLU A 114 -0.03 7.04 15.94
N VAL A 115 -0.57 5.93 16.47
CA VAL A 115 -1.78 5.90 17.30
C VAL A 115 -1.49 5.11 18.58
N SER A 116 -1.92 5.63 19.73
CA SER A 116 -1.74 4.97 21.02
C SER A 116 -3.05 4.89 21.79
N VAL A 117 -3.34 3.71 22.32
CA VAL A 117 -4.47 3.42 23.21
C VAL A 117 -3.96 2.88 24.54
N SER A 118 -4.76 3.05 25.58
CA SER A 118 -4.43 2.54 26.92
C SER A 118 -5.63 1.83 27.53
N GLY A 119 -5.34 0.94 28.46
CA GLY A 119 -6.34 0.20 29.20
C GLY A 119 -5.79 -0.33 30.51
N THR A 120 -6.54 -1.21 31.14
CA THR A 120 -6.12 -1.85 32.39
C THR A 120 -6.65 -3.28 32.42
N VAL A 121 -5.77 -4.23 32.69
CA VAL A 121 -6.16 -5.56 33.18
C VAL A 121 -6.37 -5.42 34.68
N SER A 122 -7.53 -5.86 35.18
CA SER A 122 -7.86 -5.64 36.60
C SER A 122 -7.13 -6.66 37.46
N VAL A 123 -5.97 -6.29 37.98
CA VAL A 123 -5.17 -7.09 38.91
C VAL A 123 -5.75 -6.94 40.32
N THR A 124 -6.19 -8.05 40.91
CA THR A 124 -6.55 -8.11 42.34
C THR A 124 -5.53 -8.97 43.05
N MET A 125 -4.82 -8.34 43.99
CA MET A 125 -3.89 -9.02 44.88
C MET A 125 -4.64 -10.06 45.72
N GLY A 126 -4.06 -11.25 45.82
CA GLY A 126 -4.53 -12.34 46.66
C GLY A 126 -4.11 -12.15 48.12
N SER A 127 -3.63 -13.24 48.72
CA SER A 127 -3.02 -13.19 50.06
C SER A 127 -1.60 -12.62 50.05
N ASP A 128 -0.92 -12.76 48.92
CA ASP A 128 0.48 -12.42 48.70
C ASP A 128 0.62 -11.24 47.72
N ASN A 129 1.73 -10.52 47.81
CA ASN A 129 1.98 -9.38 46.94
C ASN A 129 2.20 -9.84 45.49
N VAL A 130 1.74 -9.04 44.54
CA VAL A 130 2.08 -9.25 43.13
C VAL A 130 3.59 -9.02 42.93
N ASP A 131 4.28 -10.01 42.38
CA ASP A 131 5.71 -9.93 42.03
C ASP A 131 5.88 -9.48 40.57
N THR A 132 5.21 -10.15 39.62
CA THR A 132 5.36 -9.85 38.19
C THR A 132 4.03 -9.71 37.46
N VAL A 133 4.04 -8.84 36.44
CA VAL A 133 3.00 -8.74 35.41
C VAL A 133 3.71 -8.71 34.06
N VAL A 134 3.60 -9.79 33.30
CA VAL A 134 4.35 -10.01 32.05
C VAL A 134 3.44 -10.56 30.96
N PHE A 135 3.85 -10.47 29.71
CA PHE A 135 3.13 -11.12 28.61
C PHE A 135 3.57 -12.58 28.47
N ASP A 136 2.63 -13.46 28.10
CA ASP A 136 2.95 -14.85 27.78
C ASP A 136 3.72 -14.94 26.45
N LYS A 137 5.05 -14.93 26.55
CA LYS A 137 5.96 -15.03 25.41
C LYS A 137 5.67 -16.22 24.51
N ALA A 138 5.42 -17.39 25.08
CA ALA A 138 5.25 -18.62 24.29
C ALA A 138 3.94 -18.60 23.50
N SER A 139 2.88 -18.04 24.09
CA SER A 139 1.60 -17.88 23.42
C SER A 139 1.67 -16.85 22.30
N VAL A 140 2.30 -15.69 22.52
CA VAL A 140 2.42 -14.62 21.50
C VAL A 140 3.37 -15.01 20.36
N GLU A 141 4.61 -15.40 20.65
CA GLU A 141 5.60 -15.74 19.62
C GLU A 141 5.28 -17.07 18.90
N GLY A 142 4.35 -17.86 19.45
CA GLY A 142 3.85 -19.10 18.85
C GLY A 142 2.54 -18.94 18.07
N ASP A 143 1.90 -17.78 18.12
CA ASP A 143 0.63 -17.52 17.43
C ASP A 143 0.86 -17.19 15.94
N GLY A 144 0.09 -17.84 15.07
CA GLY A 144 0.12 -17.61 13.63
C GLY A 144 -0.41 -16.24 13.22
N VAL A 145 -1.27 -15.60 14.02
CA VAL A 145 -1.74 -14.23 13.74
C VAL A 145 -0.59 -13.24 13.97
N TRP A 146 0.06 -13.29 15.14
CA TRP A 146 1.19 -12.42 15.47
C TRP A 146 2.40 -12.61 14.54
N THR A 147 2.71 -13.86 14.17
CA THR A 147 3.85 -14.18 13.28
C THR A 147 3.53 -14.04 11.78
N GLY A 148 2.27 -13.83 11.43
CA GLY A 148 1.80 -13.64 10.05
C GLY A 148 1.48 -12.20 9.70
N LEU A 149 1.75 -11.24 10.59
CA LEU A 149 1.52 -9.83 10.34
C LEU A 149 2.44 -9.30 9.23
N LEU A 150 1.87 -8.44 8.39
CA LEU A 150 2.59 -7.69 7.37
C LEU A 150 2.37 -6.20 7.59
N SER A 151 3.36 -5.40 7.18
CA SER A 151 3.27 -3.94 7.17
C SER A 151 3.93 -3.43 5.91
N ASN A 152 3.18 -2.72 5.06
CA ASN A 152 3.68 -2.16 3.81
C ASN A 152 4.35 -3.22 2.90
N ASN A 153 3.72 -4.39 2.74
CA ASN A 153 4.16 -5.56 1.99
C ASN A 153 5.51 -6.14 2.47
N GLN A 154 5.83 -5.92 3.74
CA GLN A 154 7.03 -6.46 4.38
C GLN A 154 6.65 -7.38 5.54
N ASP A 155 7.33 -8.53 5.58
CA ASP A 155 7.26 -9.47 6.71
C ASP A 155 7.63 -8.76 8.02
N THR A 156 6.93 -9.10 9.10
CA THR A 156 7.24 -8.62 10.45
C THR A 156 7.78 -9.73 11.34
N GLU A 157 8.46 -9.35 12.43
CA GLU A 157 8.90 -10.24 13.50
C GLU A 157 8.35 -9.72 14.83
N VAL A 158 7.79 -10.63 15.64
CA VAL A 158 7.31 -10.34 16.99
C VAL A 158 8.32 -10.80 18.03
N LEU A 159 8.56 -9.96 19.04
CA LEU A 159 9.45 -10.22 20.17
C LEU A 159 8.78 -9.84 21.48
N VAL A 160 8.71 -10.78 22.41
CA VAL A 160 8.27 -10.55 23.78
C VAL A 160 9.46 -10.58 24.74
N THR A 161 9.60 -9.52 25.52
CA THR A 161 10.58 -9.37 26.61
C THR A 161 9.84 -8.95 27.87
N ASP A 162 9.57 -9.91 28.75
CA ASP A 162 8.84 -9.73 30.01
C ASP A 162 7.51 -8.98 29.79
N ASN A 163 7.44 -7.72 30.21
CA ASN A 163 6.24 -6.88 30.18
C ASN A 163 6.08 -6.06 28.88
N VAL A 164 6.89 -6.33 27.84
CA VAL A 164 6.88 -5.61 26.56
C VAL A 164 6.76 -6.58 25.38
N VAL A 165 5.87 -6.27 24.45
CA VAL A 165 5.80 -6.88 23.11
C VAL A 165 6.18 -5.84 22.06
N VAL A 166 7.04 -6.20 21.12
CA VAL A 166 7.42 -5.38 19.97
C VAL A 166 7.23 -6.19 18.70
N VAL A 167 6.52 -5.62 17.73
CA VAL A 167 6.47 -6.07 16.34
C VAL A 167 7.30 -5.08 15.52
N HIS A 168 8.25 -5.58 14.73
CA HIS A 168 9.10 -4.77 13.87
C HIS A 168 9.24 -5.39 12.48
N ILE A 169 9.71 -4.63 11.50
CA ILE A 169 9.99 -5.18 10.16
C ILE A 169 11.09 -6.24 10.27
N ALA A 170 10.88 -7.39 9.60
CA ALA A 170 11.78 -8.53 9.67
C ALA A 170 13.20 -8.13 9.25
N GLY A 171 14.19 -8.45 10.09
CA GLY A 171 15.58 -8.07 9.83
C GLY A 171 15.95 -6.60 10.10
N ASP A 172 15.01 -5.75 10.52
CA ASP A 172 15.27 -4.38 11.01
C ASP A 172 14.57 -4.11 12.36
N PRO A 173 15.17 -4.52 13.49
CA PRO A 173 14.61 -4.31 14.83
C PRO A 173 14.42 -2.85 15.25
N SER A 174 14.97 -1.89 14.48
CA SER A 174 14.78 -0.46 14.75
C SER A 174 13.53 0.12 14.09
N ASN A 175 12.93 -0.62 13.15
CA ASN A 175 11.75 -0.22 12.41
C ASN A 175 10.49 -0.86 13.03
N ILE A 176 10.00 -0.26 14.12
CA ILE A 176 8.87 -0.77 14.92
C ILE A 176 7.54 -0.49 14.21
N VAL A 177 6.65 -1.47 14.22
CA VAL A 177 5.29 -1.42 13.65
C VAL A 177 4.24 -1.31 14.76
N LEU A 178 4.34 -2.15 15.80
CA LEU A 178 3.42 -2.20 16.93
C LEU A 178 4.19 -2.46 18.22
N GLN A 179 3.79 -1.83 19.32
CA GLN A 179 4.37 -2.08 20.65
C GLN A 179 3.27 -2.13 21.71
N ALA A 180 3.37 -3.07 22.64
CA ALA A 180 2.55 -3.10 23.84
C ALA A 180 3.43 -3.17 25.09
N GLU A 181 3.03 -2.48 26.16
CA GLU A 181 3.70 -2.50 27.46
C GLU A 181 2.65 -2.59 28.58
N VAL A 182 2.88 -3.45 29.57
CA VAL A 182 2.04 -3.58 30.77
C VAL A 182 2.86 -3.25 32.02
N ASN A 183 2.22 -2.56 32.97
CA ASN A 183 2.81 -2.20 34.26
C ASN A 183 2.38 -3.18 35.36
N LEU A 184 3.09 -3.15 36.50
CA LEU A 184 2.79 -3.97 37.67
C LEU A 184 1.37 -3.75 38.23
N ASP A 185 0.79 -2.55 38.02
CA ASP A 185 -0.58 -2.23 38.42
C ASP A 185 -1.65 -2.70 37.40
N GLY A 186 -1.24 -3.38 36.35
CA GLY A 186 -2.11 -3.86 35.26
C GLY A 186 -2.48 -2.80 34.23
N SER A 187 -2.06 -1.54 34.39
CA SER A 187 -2.22 -0.55 33.32
C SER A 187 -1.34 -0.91 32.12
N TYR A 188 -1.86 -0.76 30.91
CA TYR A 188 -1.12 -1.05 29.70
C TYR A 188 -1.33 0.01 28.64
N THR A 189 -0.38 0.09 27.72
CA THR A 189 -0.44 0.91 26.51
C THR A 189 -0.15 0.05 25.29
N VAL A 190 -0.87 0.30 24.20
CA VAL A 190 -0.60 -0.28 22.88
C VAL A 190 -0.41 0.88 21.92
N THR A 191 0.73 0.91 21.23
CA THR A 191 1.07 1.95 20.26
C THR A 191 1.36 1.30 18.92
N GLN A 192 0.59 1.70 17.91
CA GLN A 192 0.86 1.41 16.52
C GLN A 192 1.66 2.57 15.92
N TYR A 193 2.73 2.24 15.20
CA TYR A 193 3.62 3.18 14.53
C TYR A 193 3.46 3.17 13.01
N GLN A 194 3.10 2.01 12.45
CA GLN A 194 2.88 1.80 11.02
C GLN A 194 1.62 0.98 10.82
N ALA A 195 0.98 1.18 9.67
CA ALA A 195 -0.17 0.41 9.22
C ALA A 195 0.18 -1.09 9.16
N LEU A 196 -0.79 -1.93 9.51
CA LEU A 196 -0.72 -3.38 9.35
C LEU A 196 -1.69 -3.76 8.23
N GLU A 197 -1.38 -4.78 7.44
CA GLU A 197 -2.26 -5.13 6.31
C GLU A 197 -3.53 -5.89 6.74
N HIS A 198 -4.68 -5.47 6.21
CA HIS A 198 -6.00 -6.03 6.48
C HIS A 198 -6.57 -6.93 5.36
N ASN A 199 -5.71 -7.72 4.72
CA ASN A 199 -5.94 -8.63 3.58
C ASN A 199 -7.25 -9.49 3.52
N SER A 200 -8.03 -9.61 4.59
CA SER A 200 -9.27 -10.43 4.60
C SER A 200 -10.46 -9.82 5.34
N SER A 201 -10.24 -8.74 6.11
CA SER A 201 -11.25 -8.10 6.94
C SER A 201 -10.72 -6.76 7.44
N ASP A 202 -11.59 -5.76 7.48
CA ASP A 202 -11.32 -4.40 7.99
C ASP A 202 -11.04 -4.35 9.52
N THR A 203 -10.79 -5.51 10.15
CA THR A 203 -10.47 -5.62 11.57
C THR A 203 -9.51 -6.77 11.80
N LEU A 204 -8.32 -6.41 12.25
CA LEU A 204 -7.32 -7.32 12.78
C LEU A 204 -7.46 -7.41 14.31
N THR A 205 -7.79 -8.59 14.83
CA THR A 205 -7.89 -8.82 16.28
C THR A 205 -6.67 -9.60 16.76
N LEU A 206 -5.95 -9.03 17.73
CA LEU A 206 -4.81 -9.64 18.40
C LEU A 206 -5.17 -9.98 19.85
N THR A 207 -4.84 -11.19 20.27
CA THR A 207 -4.94 -11.62 21.67
C THR A 207 -3.57 -11.53 22.31
N LEU A 208 -3.50 -10.84 23.43
CA LEU A 208 -2.27 -10.61 24.19
C LEU A 208 -2.44 -11.15 25.62
N PRO A 209 -2.05 -12.41 25.89
CA PRO A 209 -2.18 -12.99 27.22
C PRO A 209 -1.19 -12.36 28.20
N VAL A 210 -1.69 -11.98 29.37
CA VAL A 210 -0.92 -11.42 30.47
C VAL A 210 -0.91 -12.40 31.63
N ILE A 211 0.29 -12.68 32.16
CA ILE A 211 0.54 -13.52 33.32
C ILE A 211 0.83 -12.60 34.51
N VAL A 212 0.10 -12.81 35.60
CA VAL A 212 0.40 -12.21 36.90
C VAL A 212 0.84 -13.31 37.84
N THR A 213 1.94 -13.09 38.54
CA THR A 213 2.51 -14.01 39.52
C THR A 213 2.77 -13.25 40.80
N ASP A 214 2.36 -13.80 41.94
CA ASP A 214 2.66 -13.29 43.27
C ASP A 214 4.00 -13.82 43.81
N THR A 215 4.31 -13.49 45.06
CA THR A 215 5.62 -13.75 45.68
C THR A 215 5.88 -15.20 46.03
N ASP A 216 4.88 -16.08 46.05
CA ASP A 216 5.03 -17.52 46.21
C ASP A 216 4.90 -18.33 44.93
N ASN A 217 4.73 -17.64 43.81
CA ASN A 217 4.78 -18.14 42.44
C ASN A 217 3.49 -18.80 41.96
N ASP A 218 2.33 -18.27 42.32
CA ASP A 218 1.04 -18.67 41.80
C ASP A 218 0.63 -17.82 40.58
N PRO A 219 0.70 -18.39 39.35
CA PRO A 219 0.42 -17.63 38.15
C PRO A 219 -1.08 -17.67 37.80
N VAL A 220 -1.63 -16.51 37.47
CA VAL A 220 -2.93 -16.37 36.81
C VAL A 220 -2.73 -15.75 35.44
N THR A 221 -3.50 -16.20 34.45
CA THR A 221 -3.42 -15.70 33.06
C THR A 221 -4.78 -15.25 32.58
N GLU A 222 -4.84 -14.08 31.96
CA GLU A 222 -6.02 -13.56 31.27
C GLU A 222 -5.62 -12.82 29.99
N ASP A 223 -6.58 -12.56 29.12
CA ASP A 223 -6.31 -11.96 27.81
C ASP A 223 -6.59 -10.45 27.78
N ILE A 224 -5.72 -9.74 27.07
CA ILE A 224 -6.02 -8.41 26.52
C ILE A 224 -6.38 -8.60 25.03
N THR A 225 -7.58 -8.17 24.65
CA THR A 225 -8.00 -8.12 23.24
C THR A 225 -7.67 -6.76 22.65
N ILE A 226 -6.97 -6.73 21.52
CA ILE A 226 -6.63 -5.54 20.75
C ILE A 226 -7.33 -5.66 19.39
N ASN A 227 -8.14 -4.67 19.03
CA ASN A 227 -8.68 -4.55 17.67
C ASN A 227 -7.98 -3.40 16.95
N ILE A 228 -7.47 -3.70 15.78
CA ILE A 228 -6.90 -2.73 14.84
C ILE A 228 -7.85 -2.70 13.65
N ILE A 229 -8.56 -1.58 13.52
CA ILE A 229 -9.53 -1.32 12.47
C ILE A 229 -8.80 -0.66 11.32
N ASP A 230 -9.02 -1.21 10.14
CA ASP A 230 -8.50 -0.73 8.88
C ASP A 230 -8.80 0.77 8.68
N GLY A 231 -7.92 1.42 7.93
CA GLY A 231 -7.90 2.85 7.74
C GLY A 231 -8.76 3.31 6.58
N ASN A 232 -8.21 4.17 5.74
CA ASN A 232 -8.92 4.65 4.55
C ASN A 232 -8.20 4.12 3.32
N ASP A 233 -8.98 3.69 2.34
CA ASP A 233 -8.58 3.30 1.00
C ASP A 233 -7.82 4.44 0.29
N PRO A 234 -6.97 4.15 -0.72
CA PRO A 234 -6.42 5.17 -1.59
C PRO A 234 -7.55 5.86 -2.35
N VAL A 235 -7.40 7.17 -2.62
CA VAL A 235 -8.39 7.93 -3.39
C VAL A 235 -7.74 8.60 -4.58
N ILE A 236 -8.29 8.38 -5.76
CA ILE A 236 -7.90 9.03 -7.02
C ILE A 236 -9.11 9.72 -7.67
N ALA A 237 -8.84 10.58 -8.64
CA ALA A 237 -9.87 11.38 -9.32
C ALA A 237 -9.63 11.43 -10.82
N ASP A 238 -10.74 11.51 -11.57
CA ASP A 238 -10.72 11.68 -13.01
C ASP A 238 -9.82 12.85 -13.43
N SER A 239 -9.09 12.64 -14.52
CA SER A 239 -8.16 13.60 -15.07
C SER A 239 -8.40 13.76 -16.57
N SER A 240 -7.96 14.88 -17.13
CA SER A 240 -7.97 15.07 -18.56
C SER A 240 -6.72 15.78 -19.04
N VAL A 241 -6.28 15.39 -20.23
CA VAL A 241 -5.12 15.96 -20.89
C VAL A 241 -5.44 16.19 -22.35
N VAL A 242 -4.94 17.29 -22.88
CA VAL A 242 -5.11 17.69 -24.26
C VAL A 242 -3.73 17.81 -24.89
N LEU A 243 -3.50 17.03 -25.93
CA LEU A 243 -2.33 17.07 -26.77
C LEU A 243 -2.68 17.76 -28.10
N PHE A 244 -1.66 18.25 -28.77
CA PHE A 244 -1.72 18.59 -30.18
C PHE A 244 -0.77 17.67 -30.90
N ASP A 245 -1.18 17.18 -32.06
CA ASP A 245 -0.31 16.43 -32.92
C ASP A 245 0.76 17.36 -33.46
N ASP A 246 1.92 17.34 -32.81
CA ASP A 246 3.06 18.15 -33.19
C ASP A 246 4.32 17.30 -33.31
N ALA A 247 4.17 15.98 -33.50
CA ALA A 247 5.25 14.99 -33.46
C ALA A 247 6.55 15.54 -34.06
N THR A 248 7.50 15.86 -33.18
CA THR A 248 8.81 16.41 -33.54
C THR A 248 9.90 15.37 -33.34
N ASP A 249 11.08 15.63 -33.91
CA ASP A 249 12.29 14.83 -33.65
C ASP A 249 12.69 14.77 -32.15
N ASN A 250 12.07 15.58 -31.28
CA ASN A 250 12.30 15.57 -29.83
C ASN A 250 10.97 15.68 -29.09
N PRO A 251 10.22 14.56 -28.97
CA PRO A 251 8.89 14.58 -28.39
C PRO A 251 8.96 14.97 -26.91
N MET A 252 8.03 15.83 -26.50
CA MET A 252 7.90 16.26 -25.11
C MET A 252 6.69 15.56 -24.49
N PRO A 253 6.81 14.98 -23.28
CA PRO A 253 5.66 14.43 -22.60
C PRO A 253 4.70 15.53 -22.17
N GLU A 254 3.41 15.32 -22.43
CA GLU A 254 2.33 16.04 -21.76
C GLU A 254 2.02 15.32 -20.44
N THR A 255 2.00 16.05 -19.33
CA THR A 255 1.90 15.47 -17.99
C THR A 255 0.60 15.83 -17.31
N GLY A 256 0.08 14.92 -16.50
CA GLY A 256 -1.06 15.18 -15.63
C GLY A 256 -0.99 14.35 -14.34
N SER A 257 -2.06 14.37 -13.57
CA SER A 257 -2.17 13.63 -12.33
C SER A 257 -3.61 13.20 -12.09
N VAL A 258 -3.79 12.04 -11.46
CA VAL A 258 -5.08 11.56 -10.92
C VAL A 258 -5.34 12.06 -9.50
N SER A 259 -4.56 13.03 -9.00
CA SER A 259 -4.75 13.66 -7.68
C SER A 259 -4.82 12.65 -6.52
N LEU A 260 -3.89 11.70 -6.51
CA LEU A 260 -3.80 10.65 -5.50
C LEU A 260 -3.74 11.22 -4.08
N THR A 261 -4.60 10.71 -3.21
CA THR A 261 -4.48 10.78 -1.76
C THR A 261 -4.17 9.39 -1.25
N VAL A 262 -2.99 9.22 -0.65
CA VAL A 262 -2.57 7.96 -0.02
C VAL A 262 -3.44 7.71 1.21
N GLY A 263 -3.91 6.48 1.35
CA GLY A 263 -4.74 5.98 2.43
C GLY A 263 -4.00 5.83 3.76
N SER A 264 -4.40 4.85 4.58
CA SER A 264 -3.60 4.39 5.73
C SER A 264 -2.32 3.68 5.27
N ASP A 265 -2.41 3.00 4.14
CA ASP A 265 -1.40 2.10 3.63
C ASP A 265 -0.66 2.68 2.43
N ILE A 266 0.51 2.14 2.13
CA ILE A 266 1.25 2.56 0.94
C ILE A 266 0.56 2.05 -0.32
N VAL A 267 0.59 2.87 -1.37
CA VAL A 267 0.17 2.42 -2.70
C VAL A 267 1.13 1.35 -3.20
N GLU A 268 0.61 0.15 -3.49
CA GLU A 268 1.35 -0.98 -4.06
C GLU A 268 1.41 -0.86 -5.59
N SER A 269 0.27 -0.56 -6.24
CA SER A 269 0.18 -0.51 -7.71
C SER A 269 -0.62 0.66 -8.25
N MET A 270 -0.29 1.03 -9.49
CA MET A 270 -1.03 1.98 -10.32
C MET A 270 -1.18 1.34 -11.70
N ASP A 271 -2.31 0.67 -11.91
CA ASP A 271 -2.56 -0.13 -13.09
C ASP A 271 -3.38 0.63 -14.12
N VAL A 272 -3.00 0.48 -15.38
CA VAL A 272 -3.75 0.98 -16.53
C VAL A 272 -4.55 -0.19 -17.10
N THR A 273 -5.86 -0.04 -17.13
CA THR A 273 -6.79 -1.01 -17.74
C THR A 273 -7.69 -0.30 -18.74
N LEU A 274 -8.21 -1.07 -19.70
CA LEU A 274 -9.12 -0.57 -20.72
C LEU A 274 -10.41 -1.38 -20.68
N THR A 275 -11.54 -0.68 -20.66
CA THR A 275 -12.81 -1.28 -21.04
C THR A 275 -12.80 -1.66 -22.52
N THR A 276 -13.75 -2.50 -22.96
CA THR A 276 -13.83 -2.91 -24.37
C THR A 276 -13.97 -1.74 -25.34
N ASP A 277 -14.70 -0.68 -24.95
CA ASP A 277 -14.89 0.50 -25.80
C ASP A 277 -13.61 1.36 -25.85
N GLU A 278 -12.87 1.46 -24.74
CA GLU A 278 -11.58 2.14 -24.69
C GLU A 278 -10.53 1.42 -25.52
N GLU A 279 -10.40 0.10 -25.35
CA GLU A 279 -9.49 -0.75 -26.11
C GLU A 279 -9.74 -0.59 -27.61
N ALA A 280 -10.99 -0.65 -28.05
CA ALA A 280 -11.35 -0.43 -29.46
C ALA A 280 -10.97 0.98 -29.96
N GLY A 281 -11.05 2.00 -29.12
CA GLY A 281 -10.62 3.36 -29.45
C GLY A 281 -9.11 3.45 -29.66
N TRP A 282 -8.33 2.84 -28.77
CA TRP A 282 -6.87 2.78 -28.89
C TRP A 282 -6.40 1.92 -30.07
N GLU A 283 -7.01 0.77 -30.31
CA GLU A 283 -6.69 -0.11 -31.44
C GLU A 283 -7.05 0.47 -32.82
N ALA A 284 -8.00 1.41 -32.88
CA ALA A 284 -8.41 2.06 -34.11
C ALA A 284 -7.39 3.10 -34.62
N LEU A 285 -6.39 3.46 -33.81
CA LEU A 285 -5.42 4.49 -34.17
C LEU A 285 -4.45 4.01 -35.27
N THR A 286 -4.17 4.90 -36.19
CA THR A 286 -3.17 4.73 -37.25
C THR A 286 -2.17 5.88 -37.22
N SER A 287 -0.98 5.66 -37.78
CA SER A 287 0.06 6.69 -37.92
C SER A 287 0.51 6.74 -39.36
N ASN A 288 0.30 7.88 -40.03
CA ASN A 288 0.61 8.07 -41.45
C ASN A 288 0.01 6.97 -42.35
N GLY A 289 -1.24 6.58 -42.06
CA GLY A 289 -1.96 5.49 -42.72
C GLY A 289 -1.48 4.07 -42.38
N GLN A 290 -0.49 3.91 -41.48
CA GLN A 290 -0.02 2.61 -41.02
C GLN A 290 -0.76 2.16 -39.76
N ALA A 291 -1.15 0.89 -39.71
CA ALA A 291 -1.79 0.31 -38.54
C ALA A 291 -0.84 0.28 -37.34
N THR A 292 -1.37 0.60 -36.16
CA THR A 292 -0.65 0.48 -34.88
C THR A 292 -0.98 -0.82 -34.17
N THR A 293 -0.21 -1.15 -33.13
CA THR A 293 -0.45 -2.27 -32.22
C THR A 293 -0.37 -1.77 -30.79
N LEU A 294 -1.43 -2.02 -30.04
CA LEU A 294 -1.58 -1.67 -28.63
C LEU A 294 -0.95 -2.73 -27.73
N THR A 295 -0.19 -2.28 -26.73
CA THR A 295 0.28 -3.10 -25.62
C THR A 295 -0.01 -2.38 -24.32
N VAL A 296 -0.63 -3.09 -23.37
CA VAL A 296 -0.91 -2.59 -22.02
C VAL A 296 -0.18 -3.47 -21.02
N THR A 297 0.55 -2.86 -20.10
CA THR A 297 1.31 -3.55 -19.05
C THR A 297 1.46 -2.61 -17.87
N ASP A 298 1.05 -3.04 -16.68
CA ASP A 298 1.25 -2.44 -15.36
C ASP A 298 1.73 -0.97 -15.39
N GLY A 299 0.78 -0.04 -15.30
CA GLY A 299 1.06 1.39 -15.32
C GLY A 299 1.44 1.99 -16.68
N SER A 300 1.41 1.22 -17.78
CA SER A 300 1.83 1.69 -19.11
C SER A 300 0.93 1.19 -20.25
N LEU A 301 0.73 2.06 -21.24
CA LEU A 301 0.09 1.77 -22.51
C LEU A 301 0.98 2.28 -23.64
N VAL A 302 1.32 1.42 -24.60
CA VAL A 302 2.21 1.74 -25.72
C VAL A 302 1.54 1.37 -27.04
N LEU A 303 1.55 2.31 -27.99
CA LEU A 303 1.24 2.07 -29.39
C LEU A 303 2.52 1.98 -30.20
N THR A 304 2.62 0.95 -31.03
CA THR A 304 3.77 0.73 -31.91
C THR A 304 3.36 0.46 -33.35
N LEU A 305 4.23 0.77 -34.29
CA LEU A 305 4.15 0.27 -35.66
C LEU A 305 4.60 -1.21 -35.73
N ALA A 306 4.32 -1.86 -36.87
CA ALA A 306 4.68 -3.26 -37.09
C ALA A 306 6.20 -3.57 -36.99
N ASP A 307 7.06 -2.56 -37.13
CA ASP A 307 8.51 -2.69 -36.97
C ASP A 307 9.00 -2.44 -35.52
N GLY A 308 8.07 -2.16 -34.60
CA GLY A 308 8.34 -1.88 -33.19
C GLY A 308 8.61 -0.41 -32.88
N THR A 309 8.52 0.49 -33.86
CA THR A 309 8.67 1.93 -33.60
C THR A 309 7.50 2.44 -32.75
N GLU A 310 7.79 3.14 -31.65
CA GLU A 310 6.76 3.73 -30.79
C GLU A 310 6.07 4.91 -31.50
N VAL A 311 4.75 4.98 -31.35
CA VAL A 311 3.89 6.04 -31.87
C VAL A 311 3.40 6.92 -30.73
N LEU A 312 2.93 6.31 -29.65
CA LEU A 312 2.39 7.00 -28.48
C LEU A 312 2.62 6.13 -27.24
N ARG A 313 2.96 6.76 -26.12
CA ARG A 313 3.14 6.09 -24.84
C ARG A 313 2.44 6.86 -23.72
N PHE A 314 1.68 6.15 -22.91
CA PHE A 314 1.11 6.62 -21.65
C PHE A 314 1.80 5.85 -20.52
N ASP A 315 2.27 6.56 -19.50
CA ASP A 315 2.80 5.96 -18.28
C ASP A 315 2.19 6.64 -17.05
N ILE A 316 1.93 5.88 -15.98
CA ILE A 316 1.55 6.39 -14.66
C ILE A 316 2.50 5.83 -13.59
N GLY A 317 2.90 6.70 -12.66
CA GLY A 317 3.69 6.33 -11.48
C GLY A 317 2.83 6.09 -10.24
N LEU A 318 3.40 5.41 -9.24
CA LEU A 318 2.77 5.18 -7.93
C LEU A 318 2.39 6.47 -7.18
N ASP A 319 2.96 7.61 -7.58
CA ASP A 319 2.60 8.93 -7.05
C ASP A 319 1.33 9.52 -7.71
N GLY A 320 0.68 8.77 -8.61
CA GLY A 320 -0.50 9.18 -9.35
C GLY A 320 -0.23 10.22 -10.45
N ASN A 321 1.04 10.50 -10.76
CA ASN A 321 1.41 11.36 -11.89
C ASN A 321 1.56 10.52 -13.15
N TYR A 322 1.04 11.03 -14.26
CA TYR A 322 1.15 10.37 -15.56
C TYR A 322 1.78 11.26 -16.62
N SER A 323 2.31 10.64 -17.66
CA SER A 323 2.83 11.30 -18.85
C SER A 323 2.36 10.62 -20.12
N ILE A 324 2.05 11.42 -21.13
CA ILE A 324 1.73 10.97 -22.48
C ILE A 324 2.75 11.56 -23.45
N THR A 325 3.48 10.70 -24.15
CA THR A 325 4.49 11.11 -25.13
C THR A 325 4.10 10.61 -26.50
N GLN A 326 3.87 11.53 -27.45
CA GLN A 326 3.66 11.21 -28.85
C GLN A 326 4.99 11.25 -29.60
N PHE A 327 5.35 10.15 -30.26
CA PHE A 327 6.60 9.99 -31.00
C PHE A 327 6.43 10.13 -32.50
N LEU A 328 5.26 9.74 -33.03
CA LEU A 328 4.92 9.84 -34.44
C LEU A 328 3.54 10.48 -34.61
N PRO A 329 3.29 11.14 -35.77
CA PRO A 329 1.98 11.66 -36.09
C PRO A 329 0.90 10.58 -36.02
N LEU A 330 -0.28 10.92 -35.53
CA LEU A 330 -1.46 10.06 -35.49
C LEU A 330 -2.46 10.56 -36.52
N ASP A 331 -3.13 9.66 -37.23
CA ASP A 331 -4.16 10.09 -38.16
C ASP A 331 -5.47 10.42 -37.41
N GLN A 332 -5.93 11.66 -37.52
CA GLN A 332 -7.19 12.10 -36.94
C GLN A 332 -8.38 11.80 -37.86
N PRO A 333 -9.58 11.56 -37.28
CA PRO A 333 -10.83 11.58 -38.03
C PRO A 333 -11.14 12.98 -38.58
N VAL A 334 -12.18 13.07 -39.42
CA VAL A 334 -12.59 14.31 -40.13
C VAL A 334 -12.98 15.50 -39.24
N ASP A 335 -13.18 15.27 -37.94
CA ASP A 335 -13.40 16.28 -36.91
C ASP A 335 -12.11 16.70 -36.19
N ASN A 336 -10.96 16.30 -36.74
CA ASN A 336 -9.61 16.73 -36.39
C ASN A 336 -9.22 16.43 -34.93
N GLN A 337 -9.78 15.37 -34.33
CA GLN A 337 -9.49 14.99 -32.95
C GLN A 337 -9.61 13.48 -32.73
N ASN A 338 -8.64 12.88 -32.05
CA ASN A 338 -8.84 11.58 -31.39
C ASN A 338 -9.31 11.81 -29.95
N LEU A 339 -10.37 11.11 -29.54
CA LEU A 339 -10.88 11.09 -28.17
C LEU A 339 -10.70 9.70 -27.60
N LEU A 340 -9.87 9.59 -26.58
CA LEU A 340 -9.49 8.33 -25.94
C LEU A 340 -9.70 8.44 -24.43
N SER A 341 -9.78 7.31 -23.76
CA SER A 341 -9.65 7.26 -22.31
C SER A 341 -8.95 6.00 -21.85
N ALA A 342 -8.43 6.03 -20.64
CA ALA A 342 -7.87 4.89 -19.96
C ALA A 342 -8.33 4.88 -18.50
N THR A 343 -8.66 3.69 -17.99
CA THR A 343 -9.04 3.50 -16.60
C THR A 343 -7.79 3.22 -15.78
N ILE A 344 -7.59 3.99 -14.71
CA ILE A 344 -6.52 3.82 -13.74
C ILE A 344 -7.10 3.16 -12.51
N THR A 345 -6.40 2.17 -11.95
CA THR A 345 -6.70 1.58 -10.64
C THR A 345 -5.50 1.78 -9.72
N ALA A 346 -5.71 2.43 -8.58
CA ALA A 346 -4.74 2.51 -7.51
C ALA A 346 -5.07 1.43 -6.50
N THR A 347 -4.10 0.60 -6.13
CA THR A 347 -4.26 -0.43 -5.09
C THR A 347 -3.17 -0.26 -4.05
N ASP A 348 -3.53 -0.29 -2.76
CA ASP A 348 -2.59 -0.22 -1.64
C ASP A 348 -2.16 -1.62 -1.15
N ALA A 349 -1.41 -1.65 -0.05
CA ALA A 349 -0.71 -2.83 0.43
C ALA A 349 -1.62 -3.99 0.85
N ASP A 350 -2.81 -3.71 1.38
CA ASP A 350 -3.76 -4.73 1.82
C ASP A 350 -4.90 -4.98 0.84
N GLY A 351 -4.85 -4.31 -0.32
CA GLY A 351 -5.68 -4.61 -1.48
C GLY A 351 -6.89 -3.70 -1.63
N ASP A 352 -7.01 -2.67 -0.81
CA ASP A 352 -7.98 -1.60 -1.02
C ASP A 352 -7.64 -0.82 -2.29
N PHE A 353 -8.68 -0.32 -2.96
CA PHE A 353 -8.49 0.28 -4.27
C PHE A 353 -9.53 1.34 -4.63
N ASP A 354 -9.11 2.26 -5.49
CA ASP A 354 -9.98 3.22 -6.15
C ASP A 354 -9.64 3.33 -7.64
N THR A 355 -10.61 3.81 -8.43
CA THR A 355 -10.49 3.91 -9.89
C THR A 355 -10.78 5.31 -10.40
N ALA A 356 -10.04 5.75 -11.40
CA ALA A 356 -10.26 7.02 -12.09
C ALA A 356 -10.09 6.88 -13.59
N VAL A 357 -10.73 7.75 -14.36
CA VAL A 357 -10.59 7.79 -15.82
C VAL A 357 -9.70 8.95 -16.22
N VAL A 358 -8.68 8.68 -17.03
CA VAL A 358 -7.90 9.71 -17.72
C VAL A 358 -8.43 9.87 -19.13
N SER A 359 -9.06 11.01 -19.40
CA SER A 359 -9.52 11.38 -20.75
C SER A 359 -8.39 12.04 -21.54
N VAL A 360 -8.13 11.54 -22.75
CA VAL A 360 -7.07 12.03 -23.62
C VAL A 360 -7.69 12.59 -24.90
N THR A 361 -7.45 13.86 -25.18
CA THR A 361 -7.82 14.49 -26.46
C THR A 361 -6.55 14.81 -27.23
N ILE A 362 -6.42 14.27 -28.44
CA ILE A 362 -5.31 14.58 -29.35
C ILE A 362 -5.90 15.39 -30.49
N ASN A 363 -5.62 16.68 -30.53
CA ASN A 363 -6.04 17.53 -31.64
C ASN A 363 -5.10 17.35 -32.82
N ASP A 364 -5.66 17.45 -34.03
CA ASP A 364 -4.91 17.45 -35.27
C ASP A 364 -3.85 18.57 -35.31
N GLY A 365 -2.79 18.27 -36.03
CA GLY A 365 -1.63 19.10 -36.21
C GLY A 365 -1.82 20.14 -37.31
N MET A 366 -0.71 20.50 -37.93
CA MET A 366 -0.71 21.45 -39.03
C MET A 366 -1.07 20.76 -40.34
N ASP A 367 -2.11 21.25 -41.01
CA ASP A 367 -2.48 20.83 -42.36
C ASP A 367 -1.34 21.03 -43.39
N PRO A 368 -1.31 20.22 -44.47
CA PRO A 368 -0.44 20.49 -45.59
C PRO A 368 -0.78 21.83 -46.27
N SER A 369 0.25 22.55 -46.74
CA SER A 369 0.09 23.89 -47.29
C SER A 369 1.02 24.19 -48.47
N ARG A 370 0.75 25.30 -49.19
CA ARG A 370 1.61 25.84 -50.25
C ARG A 370 1.60 27.37 -50.27
N PRO A 371 2.67 28.04 -50.75
CA PRO A 371 2.80 29.50 -50.71
C PRO A 371 1.89 30.27 -51.70
N GLY A 372 1.22 29.59 -52.64
CA GLY A 372 0.26 30.21 -53.55
C GLY A 372 0.12 29.49 -54.90
N ASN A 373 -0.48 30.19 -55.88
CA ASN A 373 -0.63 29.67 -57.24
C ASN A 373 0.70 29.67 -57.97
N VAL A 374 0.97 28.57 -58.67
CA VAL A 374 2.13 28.43 -59.55
C VAL A 374 1.68 28.61 -61.00
N ALA A 375 2.47 29.32 -61.79
CA ALA A 375 2.21 29.54 -63.20
C ALA A 375 3.46 29.18 -64.01
N THR A 376 3.27 28.28 -64.98
CA THR A 376 4.31 27.91 -65.93
C THR A 376 3.88 28.37 -67.32
N PRO A 377 4.59 29.33 -67.93
CA PRO A 377 4.24 29.83 -69.26
C PRO A 377 4.53 28.77 -70.31
N LEU A 378 3.56 28.50 -71.18
CA LEU A 378 3.71 27.63 -72.35
C LEU A 378 3.78 28.49 -73.61
N ASN A 379 4.68 28.16 -74.53
CA ASN A 379 4.82 28.83 -75.82
C ASN A 379 4.49 27.87 -76.97
N GLU A 380 3.41 28.16 -77.70
CA GLU A 380 3.00 27.36 -78.86
C GLU A 380 3.97 27.41 -80.04
N ASN A 381 4.95 28.32 -80.04
CA ASN A 381 6.00 28.32 -81.06
C ASN A 381 7.06 27.23 -80.82
N ASP A 382 7.09 26.65 -79.62
CA ASP A 382 8.14 25.74 -79.16
C ASP A 382 7.63 24.29 -79.03
N ILE A 383 6.67 23.85 -79.88
CA ILE A 383 6.10 22.50 -79.80
C ILE A 383 6.93 21.48 -80.63
N PRO A 384 7.32 20.31 -80.06
CA PRO A 384 7.03 19.86 -78.69
C PRO A 384 7.88 20.55 -77.60
N SER A 385 7.25 20.87 -76.47
CA SER A 385 7.90 21.42 -75.27
C SER A 385 7.58 20.56 -74.04
N ASN A 386 8.50 20.57 -73.07
CA ASN A 386 8.30 19.99 -71.74
C ASN A 386 8.71 21.08 -70.74
N GLU A 387 7.74 21.59 -69.98
CA GLU A 387 7.99 22.56 -68.92
C GLU A 387 7.78 21.91 -67.57
N THR A 388 8.71 22.11 -66.64
CA THR A 388 8.64 21.54 -65.28
C THR A 388 8.56 22.61 -64.22
N GLY A 389 7.90 22.31 -63.11
CA GLY A 389 7.85 23.20 -61.95
C GLY A 389 7.64 22.44 -60.65
N ASN A 390 7.45 23.18 -59.56
CA ASN A 390 7.05 22.65 -58.27
C ASN A 390 5.94 23.54 -57.70
N ILE A 391 4.96 22.94 -57.02
CA ILE A 391 3.91 23.66 -56.29
C ILE A 391 4.33 24.07 -54.87
N ASP A 392 5.56 23.75 -54.47
CA ASP A 392 6.21 24.05 -53.20
C ASP A 392 5.36 23.59 -52.00
N LEU A 393 5.02 22.30 -51.99
CA LEU A 393 4.27 21.68 -50.89
C LEU A 393 5.06 21.71 -49.58
N SER A 394 4.35 22.00 -48.50
CA SER A 394 4.76 21.76 -47.12
C SER A 394 3.83 20.69 -46.55
N GLN A 395 4.40 19.59 -46.04
CA GLN A 395 3.62 18.41 -45.67
C GLN A 395 2.68 18.62 -44.46
N GLY A 396 2.99 19.58 -43.58
CA GLY A 396 2.29 19.67 -42.30
C GLY A 396 2.93 18.75 -41.27
N VAL A 397 2.11 18.18 -40.37
CA VAL A 397 2.54 17.20 -39.37
C VAL A 397 2.49 15.78 -39.93
N ASP A 398 1.38 15.42 -40.58
CA ASP A 398 1.22 14.12 -41.23
C ASP A 398 1.96 14.03 -42.57
N ALA A 399 2.15 12.79 -43.02
CA ALA A 399 2.53 12.51 -44.38
C ALA A 399 1.40 12.93 -45.35
N ILE A 400 1.78 13.58 -46.45
CA ILE A 400 0.88 13.78 -47.58
C ILE A 400 0.31 12.43 -48.00
N ALA A 401 -1.02 12.32 -48.19
CA ALA A 401 -1.64 11.07 -48.63
C ALA A 401 -1.74 10.97 -50.16
N THR A 402 -2.06 12.08 -50.85
CA THR A 402 -2.15 12.16 -52.32
C THR A 402 -1.80 13.57 -52.81
N VAL A 403 -1.39 13.67 -54.07
CA VAL A 403 -1.30 14.93 -54.83
C VAL A 403 -1.89 14.68 -56.21
N GLU A 404 -3.03 15.30 -56.49
CA GLU A 404 -3.81 15.01 -57.69
C GLU A 404 -4.37 16.29 -58.34
N PHE A 405 -4.70 16.20 -59.62
CA PHE A 405 -5.53 17.19 -60.30
C PHE A 405 -6.99 16.99 -59.90
N ASN A 406 -7.64 18.09 -59.53
CA ASN A 406 -9.04 18.05 -59.13
C ASN A 406 -9.98 17.77 -60.33
N ASP A 407 -10.92 16.85 -60.17
CA ASP A 407 -11.93 16.45 -61.18
C ASP A 407 -12.72 17.62 -61.79
N SER A 408 -12.83 18.75 -61.08
CA SER A 408 -13.47 19.95 -61.61
C SER A 408 -12.89 20.42 -62.94
N VAL A 409 -11.63 20.10 -63.23
CA VAL A 409 -10.98 20.40 -64.52
C VAL A 409 -11.74 19.79 -65.70
N LEU A 410 -12.35 18.61 -65.53
CA LEU A 410 -13.12 17.92 -66.58
C LEU A 410 -14.42 18.63 -66.94
N THR A 411 -14.85 19.58 -66.10
CA THR A 411 -16.06 20.38 -66.30
C THR A 411 -15.77 21.87 -66.49
N ASP A 412 -14.49 22.26 -66.48
CA ASP A 412 -14.09 23.66 -66.58
C ASP A 412 -14.32 24.19 -68.01
N PRO A 413 -15.14 25.24 -68.22
CA PRO A 413 -15.45 25.75 -69.55
C PRO A 413 -14.24 26.29 -70.32
N THR A 414 -13.18 26.73 -69.61
CA THR A 414 -11.93 27.22 -70.20
C THR A 414 -11.17 26.05 -70.81
N TRP A 415 -11.05 24.94 -70.08
CA TRP A 415 -10.39 23.74 -70.57
C TRP A 415 -11.20 23.04 -71.67
N LEU A 416 -12.51 22.94 -71.52
CA LEU A 416 -13.41 22.34 -72.53
C LEU A 416 -13.56 23.20 -73.79
N GLY A 417 -13.20 24.48 -73.72
CA GLY A 417 -13.24 25.40 -74.87
C GLY A 417 -11.98 25.40 -75.72
N LEU A 418 -10.95 24.63 -75.35
CA LEU A 418 -9.71 24.52 -76.12
C LEU A 418 -9.95 23.82 -77.46
N LEU A 419 -9.19 24.23 -78.47
CA LEU A 419 -9.17 23.62 -79.80
C LEU A 419 -7.72 23.33 -80.18
N SER A 420 -7.48 22.26 -80.92
CA SER A 420 -6.17 21.95 -81.52
C SER A 420 -6.36 21.69 -83.00
N ASP A 421 -5.64 22.43 -83.85
CA ASP A 421 -5.81 22.42 -85.31
C ASP A 421 -7.27 22.64 -85.77
N ASN A 422 -8.00 23.50 -85.05
CA ASN A 422 -9.42 23.76 -85.29
C ASN A 422 -10.31 22.51 -85.14
N ARG A 423 -9.89 21.54 -84.33
CA ARG A 423 -10.66 20.36 -83.89
C ARG A 423 -10.96 20.48 -82.40
N ASP A 424 -12.13 20.01 -81.99
CA ASP A 424 -12.55 19.94 -80.58
C ASP A 424 -11.62 19.03 -79.78
N THR A 425 -11.35 19.37 -78.53
CA THR A 425 -10.55 18.56 -77.60
C THR A 425 -11.39 17.98 -76.47
N GLU A 426 -10.91 16.89 -75.88
CA GLU A 426 -11.49 16.24 -74.70
C GLU A 426 -10.41 16.09 -73.63
N LEU A 427 -10.84 16.02 -72.36
CA LEU A 427 -9.96 15.86 -71.20
C LEU A 427 -10.15 14.48 -70.58
N LYS A 428 -9.07 13.96 -70.03
CA LYS A 428 -9.06 12.71 -69.28
C LYS A 428 -8.09 12.84 -68.11
N LEU A 429 -8.53 12.38 -66.93
CA LEU A 429 -7.65 12.17 -65.78
C LEU A 429 -7.24 10.69 -65.71
N SER A 430 -6.04 10.43 -65.20
CA SER A 430 -5.63 9.09 -64.78
C SER A 430 -6.47 8.62 -63.58
N ASP A 431 -6.50 7.32 -63.35
CA ASP A 431 -7.26 6.72 -62.25
C ASP A 431 -6.80 7.20 -60.86
N ASP A 432 -5.53 7.61 -60.74
CA ASP A 432 -4.93 8.17 -59.52
C ASP A 432 -4.91 9.71 -59.51
N GLY A 433 -5.52 10.36 -60.51
CA GLY A 433 -5.60 11.81 -60.63
C GLY A 433 -4.25 12.52 -60.86
N SER A 434 -3.13 11.79 -60.97
CA SER A 434 -1.79 12.37 -61.13
C SER A 434 -1.48 12.88 -62.54
N GLU A 435 -2.24 12.46 -63.55
CA GLU A 435 -2.05 12.82 -64.95
C GLU A 435 -3.34 13.41 -65.55
N LEU A 436 -3.23 14.59 -66.15
CA LEU A 436 -4.28 15.21 -66.96
C LEU A 436 -3.87 15.20 -68.44
N ILE A 437 -4.69 14.59 -69.28
CA ILE A 437 -4.46 14.49 -70.72
C ILE A 437 -5.54 15.28 -71.46
N LEU A 438 -5.10 16.23 -72.29
CA LEU A 438 -5.90 16.85 -73.32
C LEU A 438 -5.62 16.13 -74.65
N HIS A 439 -6.64 15.58 -75.28
CA HIS A 439 -6.51 14.89 -76.58
C HIS A 439 -7.59 15.36 -77.54
N ILE A 440 -7.51 14.95 -78.81
CA ILE A 440 -8.57 15.29 -79.75
C ILE A 440 -9.84 14.50 -79.49
N ALA A 441 -10.97 15.18 -79.59
CA ALA A 441 -12.28 14.58 -79.42
C ALA A 441 -12.43 13.34 -80.31
N GLY A 442 -12.75 12.21 -79.67
CA GLY A 442 -12.90 10.91 -80.33
C GLY A 442 -11.61 10.17 -80.72
N ASP A 443 -10.42 10.66 -80.36
CA ASP A 443 -9.13 9.96 -80.52
C ASP A 443 -8.20 10.20 -79.32
N GLU A 444 -8.26 9.34 -78.31
CA GLU A 444 -7.43 9.41 -77.10
C GLU A 444 -5.92 9.28 -77.36
N ASN A 445 -5.51 8.75 -78.53
CA ASN A 445 -4.09 8.62 -78.87
C ASN A 445 -3.53 9.91 -79.49
N ASP A 446 -4.38 10.84 -79.91
CA ASP A 446 -4.02 12.12 -80.51
C ASP A 446 -3.88 13.18 -79.40
N VAL A 447 -2.85 13.01 -78.56
CA VAL A 447 -2.59 13.85 -77.37
C VAL A 447 -2.10 15.24 -77.79
N VAL A 448 -2.75 16.27 -77.24
CA VAL A 448 -2.42 17.68 -77.41
C VAL A 448 -1.51 18.15 -76.27
N LEU A 449 -1.91 17.90 -75.03
CA LEU A 449 -1.19 18.30 -73.83
C LEU A 449 -1.28 17.19 -72.79
N ARG A 450 -0.21 17.01 -72.03
CA ARG A 450 -0.15 16.10 -70.89
C ARG A 450 0.45 16.85 -69.71
N ALA A 451 -0.27 16.92 -68.60
CA ALA A 451 0.25 17.42 -67.34
C ALA A 451 0.36 16.28 -66.34
N THR A 452 1.46 16.21 -65.61
CA THR A 452 1.69 15.21 -64.57
C THR A 452 2.11 15.93 -63.30
N VAL A 453 1.57 15.53 -62.15
CA VAL A 453 1.99 15.97 -60.83
C VAL A 453 2.48 14.78 -60.02
N ASN A 454 3.60 14.98 -59.32
CA ASN A 454 4.22 13.99 -58.46
C ASN A 454 3.88 14.27 -56.99
N PHE A 455 4.06 13.26 -56.16
CA PHE A 455 3.79 13.31 -54.73
C PHE A 455 4.59 14.35 -53.95
N ASP A 456 5.80 14.68 -54.43
CA ASP A 456 6.66 15.73 -53.86
C ASP A 456 6.27 17.15 -54.29
N GLY A 457 5.15 17.29 -55.02
CA GLY A 457 4.65 18.55 -55.56
C GLY A 457 5.35 19.00 -56.85
N SER A 458 6.35 18.28 -57.34
CA SER A 458 6.92 18.55 -58.66
C SER A 458 5.93 18.19 -59.76
N TYR A 459 5.93 18.93 -60.87
CA TYR A 459 5.04 18.67 -61.99
C TYR A 459 5.74 18.92 -63.33
N SER A 460 5.19 18.34 -64.39
CA SER A 460 5.59 18.56 -65.77
C SER A 460 4.39 18.80 -66.67
N ILE A 461 4.54 19.65 -67.67
CA ILE A 461 3.56 19.91 -68.71
C ILE A 461 4.23 19.69 -70.06
N ASP A 462 3.82 18.62 -70.73
CA ASP A 462 4.22 18.26 -72.08
C ASP A 462 3.21 18.81 -73.09
N ASN A 463 3.68 19.67 -73.97
CA ASN A 463 2.95 20.05 -75.17
C ASN A 463 3.38 19.14 -76.32
N CYS A 464 2.48 18.23 -76.73
CA CYS A 464 2.85 17.07 -77.54
C CYS A 464 2.69 17.30 -79.05
N ARG A 465 1.90 18.29 -79.47
CA ARG A 465 1.36 18.35 -80.84
C ARG A 465 1.75 19.60 -81.61
N ARG A 466 2.48 19.41 -82.70
CA ARG A 466 2.92 20.46 -83.62
C ARG A 466 1.90 20.79 -84.70
#